data_AF-A0A5B8VBQ6-F1
#
_entry.id   AF-A0A5B8VBQ6-F1
#
_cell.length_a   1.000
_cell.length_b   1.000
_cell.length_c   1.000
_cell.angle_alpha   90.00
_cell.angle_beta   90.00
_cell.angle_gamma   90.00
#
_symmetry.space_group_name_H-M   'P 1'
#
loop_
_entity.id
_entity.type
_entity.pdbx_description
1 polymer ?
#
loop_
_entity_poly.entity_id
_entity_poly.type
_entity_poly.pdbx_seq_one_letter_code
_entity_poly.pdbx_strand_id
1 'polypeptide(L)' 'MNPFYKIFVDFNNADKSGRVRLITKGTLDDIKNQNIHLYSGLTILLDDNEGFVTTGVVEYSEEEKIWVAIID' A
#
# COMPACT_ATOMS: atom_id res chain seq x y z
N MET A 1 -11.29 -10.64 -14.50
CA MET A 1 -11.07 -9.77 -13.31
C MET A 1 -9.57 -9.58 -13.20
N ASN A 2 -9.05 -8.37 -13.34
CA ASN A 2 -7.65 -8.14 -13.00
C ASN A 2 -7.53 -8.37 -11.49
N PRO A 3 -6.77 -9.38 -11.02
CA PRO A 3 -6.56 -9.49 -9.58
C PRO A 3 -5.78 -8.23 -9.19
N PHE A 4 -6.34 -7.46 -8.25
CA PHE A 4 -5.58 -6.38 -7.62
C PHE A 4 -4.25 -6.95 -7.14
N TYR A 5 -3.16 -6.20 -7.33
CA TYR A 5 -1.91 -6.54 -6.67
C TYR A 5 -2.17 -6.57 -5.17
N LYS A 6 -1.99 -7.74 -4.58
CA LYS A 6 -2.17 -7.94 -3.15
C LYS A 6 -0.81 -7.80 -2.49
N ILE A 7 -0.67 -6.84 -1.58
CA ILE A 7 0.58 -6.62 -0.86
C ILE A 7 0.32 -6.57 0.64
N PHE A 8 1.30 -7.05 1.40
CA PHE A 8 1.31 -6.89 2.84
C PHE A 8 1.40 -5.40 3.22
N VAL A 9 0.65 -5.00 4.25
CA VAL A 9 0.85 -3.72 4.95
C VAL A 9 0.68 -3.87 6.46
N ASP A 10 1.34 -2.98 7.19
CA ASP A 10 1.02 -2.72 8.60
C ASP A 10 0.13 -1.48 8.67
N PHE A 11 -1.14 -1.65 9.03
CA PHE A 11 -2.08 -0.53 9.15
C PHE A 11 -1.72 0.45 10.27
N ASN A 12 -0.90 0.04 11.25
CA ASN A 12 -0.37 0.96 12.26
C ASN A 12 0.72 1.88 11.70
N ASN A 13 1.26 1.58 10.51
CA ASN A 13 2.21 2.44 9.81
C ASN A 13 1.52 3.55 8.99
N ALA A 14 0.37 4.02 9.45
CA ALA A 14 -0.37 5.12 8.82
C ALA A 14 0.25 6.49 9.16
N ASP A 15 0.14 7.42 8.22
CA ASP A 15 0.49 8.82 8.47
C ASP A 15 -0.58 9.57 9.27
N LYS A 16 -0.33 10.85 9.55
CA LYS A 16 -1.24 11.69 10.33
C LYS A 16 -2.61 11.89 9.66
N SER A 17 -2.71 11.63 8.35
CA SER A 17 -3.95 11.71 7.57
C SER A 17 -4.63 10.33 7.44
N GLY A 18 -4.09 9.29 8.08
CA GLY A 18 -4.60 7.92 8.00
C GLY A 18 -4.21 7.16 6.73
N ARG A 19 -3.30 7.69 5.90
CA ARG A 19 -2.81 7.00 4.70
C ARG A 19 -1.74 5.99 5.10
N VAL A 20 -1.82 4.76 4.61
CA VAL A 20 -0.87 3.68 4.96
C VAL A 20 0.43 3.89 4.20
N ARG A 21 1.57 3.98 4.90
CA ARG A 21 2.88 4.15 4.24
C ARG A 21 3.37 2.83 3.63
N LEU A 22 3.68 2.84 2.33
CA LEU A 22 4.11 1.66 1.58
C LEU A 22 5.62 1.42 1.65
N ILE A 23 6.17 1.43 2.87
CA ILE A 23 7.61 1.44 3.13
C ILE A 23 8.10 0.31 4.03
N THR A 24 7.19 -0.51 4.58
CA THR A 24 7.61 -1.62 5.44
C THR A 24 8.37 -2.65 4.61
N LYS A 25 9.26 -3.41 5.27
CA LYS A 25 10.04 -4.44 4.57
C LYS A 25 9.13 -5.42 3.80
N GLY A 26 8.07 -5.92 4.44
CA GLY A 26 7.14 -6.85 3.79
C GLY A 26 6.43 -6.23 2.59
N THR A 27 6.01 -4.96 2.72
CA THR A 27 5.39 -4.22 1.61
C THR A 27 6.36 -4.05 0.44
N LEU A 28 7.61 -3.67 0.71
CA LEU A 28 8.64 -3.49 -0.32
C LEU A 28 9.05 -4.82 -0.98
N ASP A 29 9.11 -5.89 -0.18
CA ASP A 29 9.40 -7.25 -0.68
C ASP A 29 8.29 -7.70 -1.66
N ASP A 30 7.01 -7.48 -1.32
CA ASP A 30 5.90 -7.80 -2.21
C ASP A 30 5.90 -6.97 -3.50
N ILE A 31 6.12 -5.65 -3.37
CA ILE A 31 6.26 -4.74 -4.53
C ILE A 31 7.35 -5.24 -5.48
N LYS A 32 8.51 -5.61 -4.94
CA LYS A 32 9.64 -6.11 -5.73
C LYS A 32 9.34 -7.47 -6.34
N ASN A 33 8.83 -8.42 -5.55
CA ASN A 33 8.59 -9.80 -5.99
C ASN A 33 7.50 -9.88 -7.06
N GLN A 34 6.52 -8.98 -7.01
CA GLN A 34 5.43 -8.89 -7.99
C GLN A 34 5.73 -7.90 -9.14
N ASN A 35 6.89 -7.24 -9.14
CA ASN A 35 7.31 -6.23 -10.12
C ASN A 35 6.29 -5.07 -10.27
N ILE A 36 5.74 -4.62 -9.13
CA ILE A 36 4.73 -3.55 -9.08
C ILE A 36 5.42 -2.22 -9.31
N HIS A 37 4.97 -1.49 -10.32
CA HIS A 37 5.36 -0.10 -10.53
C HIS A 37 4.32 0.79 -9.86
N LEU A 38 4.70 1.46 -8.78
CA LEU A 38 3.81 2.38 -8.07
C LEU A 38 3.61 3.66 -8.89
N TYR A 39 2.34 4.07 -9.04
CA TYR A 39 1.93 5.33 -9.61
C TYR A 39 0.63 5.79 -8.95
N SER A 40 0.41 7.10 -8.90
CA SER A 40 -0.80 7.66 -8.29
C SER A 40 -2.06 7.19 -9.01
N GLY A 41 -3.06 6.71 -8.27
CA GLY A 41 -4.30 6.15 -8.81
C GLY A 41 -4.29 4.63 -9.01
N LEU A 42 -3.15 3.96 -8.79
CA LEU A 42 -3.11 2.49 -8.78
C LEU A 42 -3.93 1.95 -7.60
N THR A 43 -4.92 1.11 -7.87
CA THR A 43 -5.64 0.37 -6.83
C THR A 43 -4.92 -0.92 -6.46
N ILE A 44 -4.73 -1.16 -5.17
CA ILE A 44 -4.09 -2.35 -4.61
C ILE A 44 -4.95 -2.96 -3.50
N LEU A 45 -4.79 -4.26 -3.28
CA LEU A 45 -5.37 -4.96 -2.14
C LEU A 45 -4.34 -4.99 -1.00
N LEU A 46 -4.72 -4.41 0.14
CA LEU A 46 -3.90 -4.27 1.33
C LEU A 46 -4.32 -5.36 2.33
N ASP A 47 -3.36 -6.19 2.76
CA ASP A 47 -3.60 -7.29 3.72
C ASP A 47 -2.59 -7.20 4.86
N ASP A 48 -3.04 -7.25 6.11
CA ASP A 48 -2.14 -7.31 7.28
C ASP A 48 -1.68 -8.73 7.65
N ASN A 49 -2.16 -9.76 6.94
CA ASN A 49 -2.01 -11.17 7.26
C ASN A 49 -2.55 -11.56 8.65
N GLU A 50 -3.32 -10.70 9.30
CA GLU A 50 -3.98 -10.92 10.59
C GLU A 50 -5.52 -11.00 10.44
N GLY A 51 -6.01 -10.95 9.20
CA GLY A 51 -7.41 -11.16 8.85
C GLY A 51 -8.14 -9.89 8.43
N PHE A 52 -7.44 -8.75 8.30
CA PHE A 52 -8.00 -7.54 7.75
C PHE A 52 -7.46 -7.28 6.34
N VAL A 53 -8.40 -7.16 5.40
CA VAL A 53 -8.10 -6.92 3.98
C VAL A 53 -9.00 -5.80 3.47
N THR A 54 -8.40 -4.77 2.86
CA THR A 54 -9.14 -3.67 2.25
C THR A 54 -8.50 -3.22 0.93
N THR A 55 -9.21 -2.44 0.14
CA THR A 55 -8.65 -1.76 -1.03
C THR A 55 -8.00 -0.45 -0.63
N GLY A 56 -6.98 -0.05 -1.38
CA GLY A 56 -6.42 1.29 -1.26
C GLY A 56 -5.97 1.85 -2.60
N VAL A 57 -5.96 3.17 -2.70
CA VAL A 57 -5.47 3.92 -3.87
C VAL A 57 -4.11 4.50 -3.55
N VAL A 58 -3.11 4.15 -4.37
CA VAL A 58 -1.74 4.64 -4.23
C VAL A 58 -1.67 6.14 -4.53
N GLU A 59 -0.92 6.86 -3.72
CA GLU A 59 -0.58 8.28 -3.89
C GLU A 59 0.87 8.52 -3.47
N TYR A 60 1.54 9.49 -4.10
CA TYR A 60 2.84 9.95 -3.62
C TYR A 60 2.65 11.08 -2.58
N SER A 61 3.11 10.85 -1.35
CA SER A 61 3.12 11.88 -0.32
C SER A 61 4.27 12.84 -0.57
N GLU A 62 3.94 14.05 -1.05
CA GLU A 62 4.93 15.11 -1.26
C GLU A 62 5.57 15.61 0.04
N GLU A 63 4.86 15.51 1.17
CA GLU A 63 5.37 15.92 2.49
C GLU A 63 6.46 14.97 2.99
N GLU A 64 6.21 13.66 2.89
CA GLU A 64 7.10 12.63 3.43
C GLU A 64 8.06 12.03 2.38
N LYS A 65 7.88 12.37 1.10
CA LYS A 65 8.64 11.85 -0.05
C LYS A 65 8.60 10.33 -0.19
N ILE A 66 7.44 9.74 0.08
CA ILE A 66 7.19 8.29 0.02
C ILE A 66 5.85 7.98 -0.64
N TRP A 67 5.68 6.73 -1.08
CA TRP A 67 4.39 6.21 -1.51
C TRP A 67 3.52 5.84 -0.31
N VAL A 68 2.24 6.20 -0.40
CA VAL A 68 1.21 5.88 0.58
C VAL A 68 -0.02 5.29 -0.13
N ALA A 69 -0.93 4.68 0.62
CA ALA A 69 -2.24 4.25 0.14
C ALA A 69 -3.35 4.91 0.97
N ILE A 70 -4.31 5.52 0.27
CA ILE A 70 -5.58 5.97 0.86
C ILE A 70 -6.49 4.75 0.91
N ILE A 71 -6.97 4.39 2.11
CA ILE A 71 -7.84 3.23 2.34
C ILE A 71 -9.32 3.65 2.31
N ASP A 72 -10.20 2.76 1.82
CA ASP A 72 -11.66 2.91 1.92
C ASP A 72 -12.20 2.58 3.32
#